data_AF-A0A090VSH5-F1
#
_entry.id   AF-A0A090VSH5-F1
#
_cell.length_a   1.000
_cell.length_b   1.000
_cell.length_c   1.000
_cell.angle_alpha   90.00
_cell.angle_beta   90.00
_cell.angle_gamma   90.00
#
_symmetry.space_group_name_H-M   'P 1'
#
loop_
_entity.id
_entity.type
_entity.pdbx_description
1 polymer ?
#
loop_
_entity_poly.entity_id
_entity_poly.type
_entity_poly.pdbx_seq_one_letter_code
_entity_poly.pdbx_strand_id
1 'polypeptide(L)'
;MYTFSNKLKTFSIALIVLGVLGVGYGFMTSHKSLEDVKEMLAEEASHHGGEHETTTKAHVVAGVEDHSNNAHEENAHGALADVDHHGDEHAEHVMHQIHNRPWAALYVAAFFFMMIALGVLAFYAIQIASQAGWSPVLFRVMEGITAYLLPGAVIVLLIAIASAL
;
A
#
# COMPACT_ATOMS: atom_id res chain seq x y z
N MET A 1 24.32 29.48 17.22
CA MET A 1 24.44 28.12 16.62
C MET A 1 23.54 27.18 17.41
N TYR A 2 22.85 26.24 16.75
CA TYR A 2 22.06 25.23 17.46
C TYR A 2 23.00 24.16 18.03
N THR A 3 22.86 23.83 19.31
CA THR A 3 23.62 22.78 19.98
C THR A 3 22.85 21.47 19.91
N PHE A 4 23.43 20.46 19.26
CA PHE A 4 22.77 19.18 19.08
C PHE A 4 22.70 18.40 20.39
N SER A 5 21.53 17.84 20.70
CA SER A 5 21.35 17.01 21.90
C SER A 5 21.90 15.60 21.66
N ASN A 6 22.88 15.18 22.48
CA ASN A 6 23.39 13.80 22.44
C ASN A 6 22.29 12.76 22.70
N LYS A 7 21.29 13.09 23.52
CA LYS A 7 20.13 12.21 23.79
C LYS A 7 19.24 12.03 22.56
N LEU A 8 19.10 13.08 21.74
CA LEU A 8 18.31 13.02 20.51
C LEU A 8 19.00 12.14 19.47
N LYS A 9 20.34 12.16 19.41
CA LYS A 9 21.13 11.27 18.54
C LYS A 9 20.89 9.80 18.88
N THR A 10 21.00 9.45 20.16
CA THR A 10 20.83 8.06 20.61
C THR A 10 19.39 7.59 20.41
N PHE A 11 18.42 8.47 20.65
CA PHE A 11 17.01 8.16 20.44
C PHE A 11 16.68 7.92 18.96
N SER A 12 17.18 8.76 18.05
CA SER A 12 16.92 8.56 16.61
C SER A 12 17.57 7.28 16.08
N ILE A 13 18.78 6.95 16.53
CA ILE A 13 19.45 5.69 16.17
C ILE A 13 18.63 4.48 16.66
N ALA A 14 18.09 4.53 17.88
CA ALA A 14 17.24 3.46 18.39
C ALA A 14 16.00 3.25 17.52
N LEU A 15 15.32 4.33 17.11
CA LEU A 15 14.17 4.25 16.20
C LEU A 15 14.55 3.69 14.82
N ILE A 16 15.71 4.06 14.27
CA ILE A 16 16.19 3.53 12.98
C ILE A 16 16.41 2.01 13.09
N VAL A 17 17.08 1.55 14.15
CA VAL A 17 17.34 0.11 14.35
C VAL A 17 16.03 -0.66 14.50
N LEU A 18 15.11 -0.16 15.32
CA LEU A 18 13.79 -0.78 15.49
C LEU A 18 13.00 -0.81 14.18
N GLY A 19 13.04 0.28 13.40
CA GLY A 19 12.42 0.35 12.09
C GLY A 19 13.00 -0.69 11.11
N VAL A 20 14.32 -0.78 11.02
CA VAL A 20 15.00 -1.76 10.14
C VAL A 20 14.66 -3.19 10.55
N LEU A 21 14.62 -3.50 11.85
CA LEU A 21 14.21 -4.82 12.33
C LEU A 21 12.75 -5.14 11.98
N GLY A 22 11.84 -4.18 12.14
CA GLY A 22 10.43 -4.34 11.78
C GLY A 22 10.24 -4.57 10.28
N VAL A 23 10.97 -3.83 9.45
CA VAL A 23 10.97 -4.02 7.99
C VAL A 23 11.52 -5.40 7.63
N GLY A 24 12.67 -5.78 8.17
CA GLY A 24 13.27 -7.10 7.93
C GLY A 24 12.32 -8.24 8.28
N TYR A 25 11.65 -8.15 9.43
CA TYR A 25 10.62 -9.11 9.83
C TYR A 25 9.43 -9.16 8.84
N GLY A 26 8.99 -8.00 8.34
CA GLY A 26 7.94 -7.90 7.32
C GLY A 26 8.29 -8.67 6.04
N PHE A 27 9.52 -8.55 5.55
CA PHE A 27 9.99 -9.29 4.36
C PHE A 27 10.21 -10.79 4.61
N MET A 28 10.64 -11.18 5.82
CA MET A 28 10.83 -12.60 6.14
C MET A 28 9.51 -13.37 6.23
N THR A 29 8.40 -12.68 6.54
CA THR A 29 7.09 -13.32 6.73
C THR A 29 6.19 -13.27 5.49
N SER A 30 6.52 -12.43 4.51
CA SER A 30 5.70 -12.21 3.30
C SER A 30 5.92 -13.24 2.18
N HIS A 31 7.01 -14.01 2.20
CA HIS A 31 7.29 -15.00 1.15
C HIS A 31 6.57 -16.32 1.48
N LYS A 32 5.33 -16.44 0.99
CA LYS A 32 4.50 -17.65 1.13
C LYS A 32 4.37 -18.37 -0.20
N SER A 33 4.42 -19.71 -0.19
CA SER A 33 4.13 -20.51 -1.39
C SER A 33 2.64 -20.53 -1.70
N LEU A 34 2.27 -20.97 -2.89
CA LEU A 34 0.87 -21.09 -3.31
C LEU A 34 0.13 -22.10 -2.41
N GLU A 35 0.80 -23.20 -2.05
CA GLU A 35 0.27 -24.22 -1.14
C GLU A 35 0.00 -23.66 0.26
N ASP A 36 0.94 -22.88 0.81
CA ASP A 36 0.76 -22.22 2.12
C ASP A 36 -0.43 -21.26 2.09
N VAL A 37 -0.62 -20.52 0.98
CA VAL A 37 -1.74 -19.59 0.82
C VAL A 37 -3.07 -20.34 0.69
N LYS A 38 -3.10 -21.46 -0.03
CA LYS A 38 -4.27 -22.34 -0.12
C LYS A 38 -4.65 -22.91 1.24
N GLU A 39 -3.68 -23.37 2.03
CA GLU A 39 -3.92 -23.86 3.40
C GLU A 39 -4.47 -22.75 4.29
N MET A 40 -3.91 -21.53 4.23
CA MET A 40 -4.46 -20.37 4.96
C MET A 40 -5.89 -20.03 4.55
N LEU A 41 -6.21 -20.04 3.25
CA LEU A 41 -7.56 -19.77 2.76
C LEU A 41 -8.55 -20.87 3.15
N ALA A 42 -8.10 -22.13 3.18
CA ALA A 42 -8.91 -23.27 3.64
C ALA A 42 -9.17 -23.21 5.15
N GLU A 43 -8.16 -22.86 5.96
CA GLU A 43 -8.33 -22.60 7.39
C GLU A 43 -9.27 -21.41 7.62
N GLU A 44 -9.11 -20.31 6.88
CA GLU A 44 -9.95 -19.12 6.99
C GLU A 44 -11.41 -19.42 6.63
N ALA A 45 -11.65 -20.18 5.56
CA ALA A 45 -13.00 -20.64 5.18
C ALA A 45 -13.63 -21.57 6.24
N SER A 46 -12.82 -22.39 6.92
CA SER A 46 -13.30 -23.27 7.99
C SER A 46 -13.67 -22.52 9.28
N HIS A 47 -13.06 -21.36 9.51
CA HIS A 47 -13.32 -20.51 10.67
C HIS A 47 -14.33 -19.38 10.40
N HIS A 48 -14.51 -18.98 9.14
CA HIS A 48 -15.50 -18.01 8.66
C HIS A 48 -16.51 -18.65 7.71
N GLY A 49 -17.30 -19.61 8.20
CA GLY A 49 -18.45 -20.18 7.49
C GLY A 49 -19.62 -19.18 7.35
N GLY A 50 -19.44 -18.14 6.54
CA GLY A 50 -20.44 -17.11 6.29
C GLY A 50 -20.37 -16.59 4.86
N GLU A 51 -20.93 -17.38 3.93
CA GLU A 51 -21.59 -16.99 2.68
C GLU A 51 -21.43 -15.50 2.30
N HIS A 52 -20.38 -15.19 1.53
CA HIS A 52 -20.35 -13.97 0.73
C HIS A 52 -20.16 -14.34 -0.74
N GLU A 53 -21.22 -14.95 -1.28
CA GLU A 53 -21.51 -14.86 -2.70
C GLU A 53 -21.58 -13.36 -3.03
N THR A 54 -20.52 -12.81 -3.59
CA THR A 54 -20.60 -11.52 -4.27
C THR A 54 -21.45 -11.73 -5.51
N THR A 55 -22.77 -11.67 -5.36
CA THR A 55 -23.67 -11.48 -6.49
C THR A 55 -23.26 -10.14 -7.10
N THR A 56 -22.48 -10.21 -8.17
CA THR A 56 -22.28 -9.08 -9.07
C THR A 56 -23.65 -8.70 -9.61
N LYS A 57 -24.32 -7.75 -8.96
CA LYS A 57 -25.47 -7.07 -9.54
C LYS A 57 -24.99 -6.35 -10.78
N ALA A 58 -25.09 -7.03 -11.92
CA ALA A 58 -25.00 -6.42 -13.23
C ALA A 58 -25.95 -5.23 -13.23
N HIS A 59 -25.40 -4.04 -13.44
CA HIS A 59 -26.16 -2.81 -13.54
C HIS A 59 -26.89 -2.81 -14.89
N VAL A 60 -28.03 -3.51 -14.97
CA VAL A 60 -28.90 -3.50 -16.15
C VAL A 60 -29.57 -2.13 -16.20
N VAL A 61 -29.02 -1.27 -17.07
CA VAL A 61 -29.72 -0.08 -17.57
C VAL A 61 -30.94 -0.60 -18.33
N ALA A 62 -32.13 -0.26 -17.83
CA ALA A 62 -33.39 -0.54 -18.50
C ALA A 62 -33.47 0.24 -19.82
N GLY A 63 -33.17 -0.45 -20.92
CA GLY A 63 -33.35 0.02 -22.29
C GLY A 63 -34.20 -0.97 -23.08
N VAL A 64 -35.49 -0.66 -23.15
CA VAL A 64 -36.49 -0.92 -24.21
C VAL A 64 -36.11 -1.90 -25.34
N GLU A 65 -36.98 -2.92 -25.50
CA GLU A 65 -37.35 -3.71 -26.69
C GLU A 65 -36.27 -4.56 -27.42
N ASP A 66 -36.36 -5.89 -27.31
CA ASP A 66 -36.87 -6.82 -28.36
C ASP A 66 -36.31 -8.26 -28.22
N HIS A 67 -37.14 -9.23 -28.64
CA HIS A 67 -36.85 -10.63 -29.03
C HIS A 67 -36.69 -11.74 -27.96
N SER A 68 -37.82 -12.39 -27.67
CA SER A 68 -38.06 -13.84 -27.88
C SER A 68 -36.82 -14.75 -28.03
N ASN A 69 -36.45 -15.49 -26.97
CA ASN A 69 -36.35 -16.97 -26.97
C ASN A 69 -36.01 -17.48 -25.55
N ASN A 70 -37.04 -17.74 -24.71
CA ASN A 70 -36.85 -18.47 -23.45
C ASN A 70 -36.81 -19.99 -23.73
N ALA A 71 -35.75 -20.44 -24.39
CA ALA A 71 -35.38 -21.84 -24.38
C ALA A 71 -34.51 -22.10 -23.15
N HIS A 72 -35.10 -22.72 -22.13
CA HIS A 72 -34.35 -23.32 -21.04
C HIS A 72 -33.58 -24.52 -21.59
N GLU A 73 -32.33 -24.31 -22.00
CA GLU A 73 -31.39 -25.41 -22.24
C GLU A 73 -31.07 -26.08 -20.90
N GLU A 74 -31.39 -27.37 -20.80
CA GLU A 74 -30.89 -28.30 -19.79
C GLU A 74 -29.36 -28.43 -19.93
N ASN A 75 -28.59 -27.49 -19.39
CA ASN A 75 -27.14 -27.65 -19.21
C ASN A 75 -26.63 -26.89 -17.96
N ALA A 76 -27.46 -26.80 -16.91
CA ALA A 76 -27.04 -26.29 -15.60
C ALA A 76 -26.21 -27.31 -14.76
N HIS A 77 -25.58 -28.29 -15.43
CA HIS A 77 -24.69 -29.28 -14.80
C HIS A 77 -23.22 -29.13 -15.21
N GLY A 78 -22.87 -28.15 -16.04
CA GLY A 78 -21.47 -27.83 -16.40
C GLY A 78 -20.78 -26.81 -15.50
N ALA A 79 -21.54 -26.04 -14.71
CA ALA A 79 -21.00 -24.92 -13.90
C ALA A 79 -20.28 -25.37 -12.60
N LEU A 80 -20.26 -26.66 -12.30
CA LEU A 80 -19.56 -27.21 -11.11
C LEU A 80 -18.18 -27.81 -11.44
N ALA A 81 -17.81 -27.90 -12.73
CA ALA A 81 -16.50 -28.39 -13.15
C ALA A 81 -15.42 -27.28 -13.18
N ASP A 82 -15.82 -26.02 -13.03
CA ASP A 82 -14.92 -24.84 -13.11
C ASP A 82 -14.66 -24.18 -11.73
N VAL A 83 -15.11 -24.83 -10.65
CA VAL A 83 -14.92 -24.33 -9.27
C VAL A 83 -13.47 -24.53 -8.80
N ASP A 84 -12.77 -25.53 -9.35
CA ASP A 84 -11.39 -25.85 -8.98
C ASP A 84 -10.38 -24.85 -9.60
N HIS A 85 -10.69 -24.29 -10.78
CA HIS A 85 -9.84 -23.28 -11.43
C HIS A 85 -9.96 -21.89 -10.79
N HIS A 86 -11.13 -21.51 -10.30
CA HIS A 86 -11.33 -20.23 -9.60
C HIS A 86 -10.63 -20.16 -8.24
N GLY A 87 -10.47 -21.29 -7.54
CA GLY A 87 -9.72 -21.35 -6.28
C GLY A 87 -8.22 -21.11 -6.46
N ASP A 88 -7.65 -21.63 -7.55
CA ASP A 88 -6.22 -21.51 -7.86
C ASP A 88 -5.85 -20.09 -8.31
N GLU A 89 -6.66 -19.46 -9.17
CA GLU A 89 -6.47 -18.06 -9.55
C GLU A 89 -6.64 -17.12 -8.34
N HIS A 90 -7.61 -17.39 -7.46
CA HIS A 90 -7.80 -16.60 -6.24
C HIS A 90 -6.60 -16.70 -5.29
N ALA A 91 -6.06 -17.91 -5.10
CA ALA A 91 -4.88 -18.13 -4.29
C ALA A 91 -3.64 -17.41 -4.87
N GLU A 92 -3.48 -17.39 -6.20
CA GLU A 92 -2.40 -16.66 -6.86
C GLU A 92 -2.51 -15.14 -6.64
N HIS A 93 -3.71 -14.58 -6.76
CA HIS A 93 -3.94 -13.16 -6.47
C HIS A 93 -3.65 -12.79 -5.01
N VAL A 94 -4.08 -13.61 -4.05
CA VAL A 94 -3.81 -13.40 -2.62
C VAL A 94 -2.32 -13.53 -2.33
N MET A 95 -1.64 -14.50 -2.94
CA MET A 95 -0.19 -14.66 -2.83
C MET A 95 0.55 -13.39 -3.27
N HIS A 96 0.21 -12.83 -4.43
CA HIS A 96 0.79 -11.57 -4.90
C HIS A 96 0.51 -10.40 -3.95
N GLN A 97 -0.68 -10.33 -3.35
CA GLN A 97 -0.99 -9.31 -2.34
C GLN A 97 -0.12 -9.44 -1.09
N ILE A 98 0.08 -10.66 -0.60
CA ILE A 98 0.93 -10.94 0.58
C ILE A 98 2.38 -10.55 0.28
N HIS A 99 2.90 -10.89 -0.90
CA HIS A 99 4.27 -10.58 -1.32
C HIS A 99 4.49 -9.07 -1.47
N ASN A 100 3.50 -8.33 -1.99
CA ASN A 100 3.60 -6.88 -2.19
C ASN A 100 3.32 -6.04 -0.93
N ARG A 101 2.72 -6.63 0.10
CA ARG A 101 2.37 -5.94 1.35
C ARG A 101 3.54 -5.22 2.03
N PRO A 102 4.74 -5.82 2.22
CA PRO A 102 5.88 -5.11 2.82
C PRO A 102 6.40 -3.95 1.95
N TRP A 103 6.38 -4.10 0.63
CA TRP A 103 6.76 -3.04 -0.31
C TRP A 103 5.81 -1.84 -0.22
N ALA A 104 4.50 -2.09 -0.21
CA ALA A 104 3.49 -1.05 -0.07
C ALA A 104 3.63 -0.30 1.26
N ALA A 105 3.86 -1.03 2.37
CA ALA A 105 4.06 -0.43 3.69
C ALA A 105 5.29 0.51 3.72
N LEU A 106 6.41 0.08 3.15
CA LEU A 106 7.62 0.90 3.02
C LEU A 106 7.39 2.14 2.15
N TYR A 107 6.76 1.95 0.99
CA TYR A 107 6.52 3.01 0.03
C TYR A 107 5.61 4.11 0.61
N VAL A 108 4.50 3.74 1.24
CA VAL A 108 3.57 4.69 1.87
C VAL A 108 4.27 5.49 2.97
N ALA A 109 5.05 4.83 3.83
CA ALA A 109 5.79 5.52 4.89
C ALA A 109 6.84 6.48 4.34
N ALA A 110 7.67 6.04 3.38
CA ALA A 110 8.70 6.87 2.77
C ALA A 110 8.11 8.08 2.05
N PHE A 111 7.05 7.87 1.26
CA PHE A 111 6.35 8.92 0.54
C PHE A 111 5.72 9.94 1.49
N PHE A 112 5.11 9.48 2.59
CA PHE A 112 4.52 10.36 3.60
C PHE A 112 5.54 11.34 4.19
N PHE A 113 6.70 10.84 4.68
CA PHE A 113 7.71 11.73 5.26
C PHE A 113 8.36 12.67 4.24
N MET A 114 8.55 12.20 3.00
CA MET A 114 9.03 13.07 1.92
C MET A 114 8.02 14.18 1.59
N MET A 115 6.71 13.87 1.56
CA MET A 115 5.65 14.85 1.32
C MET A 115 5.56 15.90 2.43
N ILE A 116 5.86 15.56 3.68
CA ILE A 116 5.96 16.57 4.75
C ILE A 116 7.06 17.59 4.42
N ALA A 117 8.24 17.14 4.00
CA ALA A 117 9.33 18.04 3.61
C ALA A 117 8.97 18.87 2.37
N LEU A 118 8.32 18.27 1.36
CA LEU A 118 7.86 19.00 0.18
C LEU A 118 6.79 20.03 0.51
N GLY A 119 5.84 19.70 1.40
CA GLY A 119 4.81 20.63 1.87
C GLY A 119 5.40 21.83 2.60
N VAL A 120 6.43 21.61 3.42
CA VAL A 120 7.18 22.69 4.07
C VAL A 120 7.92 23.55 3.05
N LEU A 121 8.51 22.95 2.01
CA LEU A 121 9.17 23.70 0.94
C LEU A 121 8.18 24.57 0.15
N ALA A 122 7.01 24.03 -0.19
CA ALA A 122 5.95 24.77 -0.85
C ALA A 122 5.46 25.94 0.02
N PHE A 123 5.22 25.68 1.31
CA PHE A 123 4.84 26.72 2.26
C PHE A 123 5.92 27.79 2.42
N TYR A 124 7.18 27.39 2.53
CA TYR A 124 8.34 28.29 2.58
C TYR A 124 8.40 29.22 1.36
N ALA A 125 8.22 28.67 0.16
CA ALA A 125 8.19 29.45 -1.08
C ALA A 125 7.03 30.45 -1.11
N ILE A 126 5.84 30.05 -0.62
CA ILE A 126 4.67 30.93 -0.52
C ILE A 126 4.96 32.11 0.41
N GLN A 127 5.57 31.89 1.58
CA GLN A 127 5.88 32.95 2.54
C GLN A 127 6.79 34.03 1.94
N ILE A 128 7.77 33.63 1.14
CA ILE A 128 8.67 34.55 0.42
C ILE A 128 7.91 35.30 -0.66
N ALA A 129 7.12 34.60 -1.48
CA ALA A 129 6.35 35.19 -2.56
C ALA A 129 5.30 36.20 -2.07
N SER A 130 4.65 35.91 -0.94
CA SER A 130 3.66 36.79 -0.32
C SER A 130 4.27 37.91 0.53
N GLN A 131 5.61 37.98 0.62
CA GLN A 131 6.33 38.98 1.42
C GLN A 131 5.86 39.03 2.88
N ALA A 132 5.61 37.87 3.49
CA ALA A 132 5.08 37.78 4.85
C ALA A 132 6.13 38.22 5.89
N GLY A 133 5.90 39.36 6.54
CA GLY A 133 6.89 39.98 7.46
C GLY A 133 7.18 39.22 8.76
N TRP A 134 6.34 38.26 9.16
CA TRP A 134 6.55 37.45 10.37
C TRP A 134 7.36 36.18 10.11
N SER A 135 7.36 35.68 8.88
CA SER A 135 7.96 34.40 8.49
C SER A 135 9.50 34.33 8.55
N PRO A 136 10.29 35.44 8.45
CA PRO A 136 11.75 35.35 8.42
C PRO A 136 12.37 34.67 9.64
N VAL A 137 11.74 34.77 10.82
CA VAL A 137 12.25 34.12 12.04
C VAL A 137 12.16 32.60 11.99
N LEU A 138 11.32 32.04 11.11
CA LEU A 138 11.10 30.60 10.96
C LEU A 138 11.87 29.98 9.78
N PHE A 139 12.41 30.77 8.86
CA PHE A 139 13.08 30.28 7.64
C PHE A 139 14.17 29.26 7.94
N ARG A 140 14.97 29.49 8.99
CA ARG A 140 16.03 28.54 9.37
C ARG A 140 15.51 27.18 9.82
N VAL A 141 14.32 27.13 10.43
CA VAL A 141 13.67 25.86 10.81
C VAL A 141 13.08 25.19 9.59
N MET A 142 12.42 25.94 8.71
CA MET A 142 11.87 25.42 7.46
C MET A 142 12.96 24.83 6.57
N GLU A 143 14.08 25.52 6.37
CA GLU A 143 15.26 25.01 5.66
C GLU A 143 15.82 23.73 6.30
N GLY A 144 15.82 23.64 7.63
CA GLY A 144 16.23 22.43 8.35
C GLY A 144 15.32 21.23 8.09
N ILE A 145 14.01 21.45 7.97
CA ILE A 145 13.04 20.39 7.65
C ILE A 145 13.15 20.00 6.16
N THR A 146 13.27 20.97 5.25
CA THR A 146 13.37 20.70 3.81
C THR A 146 14.68 20.02 3.41
N ALA A 147 15.71 20.06 4.26
CA ALA A 147 16.93 19.28 4.08
C ALA A 147 16.67 17.76 3.96
N TYR A 148 15.55 17.26 4.49
CA TYR A 148 15.14 15.86 4.34
C TYR A 148 14.57 15.54 2.94
N LEU A 149 14.17 16.54 2.15
CA LEU A 149 13.48 16.31 0.88
C LEU A 149 14.33 15.49 -0.09
N LEU A 150 15.61 15.85 -0.27
CA LEU A 150 16.49 15.14 -1.20
C LEU A 150 16.79 13.70 -0.74
N PRO A 151 17.21 13.44 0.52
CA PRO A 151 17.33 12.07 1.03
C PRO A 151 16.03 11.27 0.92
N GLY A 152 14.90 11.87 1.27
CA GLY A 152 13.59 11.22 1.19
C GLY A 152 13.20 10.84 -0.23
N ALA A 153 13.44 11.72 -1.21
CA ALA A 153 13.17 11.45 -2.62
C ALA A 153 14.04 10.32 -3.16
N VAL A 154 15.33 10.26 -2.77
CA VAL A 154 16.22 9.16 -3.13
C VAL A 154 15.72 7.84 -2.54
N ILE A 155 15.29 7.82 -1.27
CA ILE A 155 14.73 6.62 -0.63
C ILE A 155 13.48 6.13 -1.38
N VAL A 156 12.54 7.03 -1.70
CA VAL A 156 11.33 6.66 -2.45
C VAL A 156 11.67 6.09 -3.81
N LEU A 157 12.61 6.71 -4.55
CA LEU A 157 13.05 6.22 -5.85
C LEU A 157 13.69 4.83 -5.76
N LEU A 158 14.56 4.61 -4.76
CA LEU A 158 15.19 3.31 -4.52
C LEU A 158 14.15 2.23 -4.21
N ILE A 159 13.16 2.54 -3.37
CA ILE A 159 12.06 1.59 -3.07
C ILE A 159 11.25 1.29 -4.32
N ALA A 160 10.89 2.32 -5.11
CA ALA A 160 10.11 2.13 -6.34
C ALA A 160 10.82 1.21 -7.33
N ILE A 161 12.12 1.42 -7.55
CA ILE A 161 12.93 0.57 -8.42
C ILE A 161 13.02 -0.84 -7.83
N ALA A 162 13.31 -0.97 -6.53
CA ALA A 162 13.48 -2.27 -5.89
C ALA A 162 12.17 -3.09 -5.83
N SER A 163 11.01 -2.44 -5.72
CA SER A 163 9.70 -3.10 -5.75
C SER A 163 9.23 -3.50 -7.15
N ALA A 164 9.83 -2.92 -8.19
CA ALA A 164 9.49 -3.20 -9.59
C ALA A 164 10.38 -4.28 -10.22
N LEU A 165 11.48 -4.64 -9.55
CA LEU A 165 12.39 -5.73 -9.91
C LEU A 165 11.94 -7.04 -9.27
#